data_AF-A0A7R9LUT4-F1
#
_entry.id   AF-A0A7R9LUT4-F1
#
_cell.length_a   1.000
_cell.length_b   1.000
_cell.length_c   1.000
_cell.angle_alpha   90.00
_cell.angle_beta   90.00
_cell.angle_gamma   90.00
#
_symmetry.space_group_name_H-M   'P 1'
#
loop_
_entity.id
_entity.type
_entity.pdbx_description
1 polymer ?
#
loop_
_entity_poly.entity_id
_entity_poly.type
_entity_poly.pdbx_seq_one_letter_code
_entity_poly.pdbx_strand_id
1 'polypeptide(L)'
;VSDYEPWKPDPLSEPWRAALDEVWLKYCTDHYPNGVCAVFGFSKNGQISLTACIEGHTYQPKNYCNGKWRSVWSVVFEGSGSRAELKGVIKAQVHYYEDGNVQFFSSKDIQKQITISNEKQTAEEMRRLVEEAESEYQTAVSDNYRTMSETTFKALRRALPVIQQKLDWNRLTVRPFVSQSCAQLRHNFSTSASRQRVENVLIIGGGLMGSGIAQSCATSGKFNTITLQDVNQKQLEISRKGIESSVQKLHSKKLINIESVDKAVNSIHFTQKIEPKADKNLLIVEAIPELLDAKQKIFANLSQQFKGNDSVIFVTNTSSLSVQEIGVNVEAQERYGGLHFFNPVPLMRLVEIIKNVTTSQQTVDALKEFVADIQKVSVLCKDTPGFIVNRLLIPYSGEAVKMVERGDASFQDVDTAMKLGAGYPMGPFELMDMTGLDTGKFITDAWAKRKDSSLPEMTESKLVNKLVSEGRLGRKSGKGCVFGLILILVFIYETNCGSNETTIKGCEGKVCSDGKRCVCQNPCPPTCRNPKPNPCNTFWCNPNCYLVCDGREVLDEKTGRCKPLNEC
;
A
#
# COMPACT_ATOMS: atom_id res chain seq x y z
N VAL A 1 -8.38 2.73 -33.58
CA VAL A 1 -7.11 2.10 -34.00
C VAL A 1 -7.02 2.50 -35.45
N SER A 2 -5.97 3.16 -35.93
CA SER A 2 -5.87 3.40 -37.37
C SER A 2 -5.76 2.02 -38.01
N ASP A 3 -6.69 1.70 -38.91
CA ASP A 3 -6.59 0.47 -39.69
C ASP A 3 -5.20 0.39 -40.33
N TYR A 4 -4.64 -0.81 -40.41
CA TYR A 4 -3.34 -1.02 -41.05
C TYR A 4 -3.43 -0.51 -42.49
N GLU A 5 -2.83 0.64 -42.75
CA GLU A 5 -2.75 1.17 -44.10
C GLU A 5 -1.74 0.34 -44.91
N PRO A 6 -2.02 0.05 -46.20
CA PRO A 6 -1.05 -0.58 -47.07
C PRO A 6 0.23 0.26 -47.15
N TRP A 7 1.30 -0.22 -46.53
CA TRP A 7 2.61 0.41 -46.64
C TRP A 7 3.23 0.04 -47.98
N LYS A 8 3.60 1.05 -48.77
CA LYS A 8 4.39 0.85 -50.00
C LYS A 8 5.87 0.96 -49.65
N PRO A 9 6.68 -0.09 -49.90
CA PRO A 9 8.11 -0.03 -49.67
C PRO A 9 8.72 1.08 -50.53
N ASP A 10 9.63 1.84 -49.93
CA ASP A 10 10.40 2.84 -50.64
C ASP A 10 11.41 2.12 -51.56
N PRO A 11 11.28 2.24 -52.89
CA PRO A 11 12.08 1.46 -53.84
C PRO A 11 13.58 1.76 -53.74
N LEU A 12 13.98 2.94 -53.23
CA LEU A 12 15.39 3.31 -53.11
C LEU A 12 16.04 2.75 -51.84
N SER A 13 15.33 2.75 -50.71
CA SER A 13 15.89 2.26 -49.44
C SER A 13 15.61 0.78 -49.16
N GLU A 14 14.60 0.18 -49.77
CA GLU A 14 14.18 -1.19 -49.48
C GLU A 14 15.26 -2.25 -49.75
N PRO A 15 16.05 -2.21 -50.85
CA PRO A 15 17.12 -3.17 -51.07
C PRO A 15 18.18 -3.13 -49.96
N TRP A 16 18.51 -1.93 -49.49
CA TRP A 16 19.46 -1.71 -48.39
C TRP A 16 18.89 -2.17 -47.04
N ARG A 17 17.61 -1.85 -46.77
CA ARG A 17 16.90 -2.30 -45.57
C ARG A 17 16.84 -3.83 -45.52
N ALA A 18 16.43 -4.48 -46.60
CA ALA A 18 16.28 -5.93 -46.68
C ALA A 18 17.62 -6.67 -46.49
N ALA A 19 18.70 -6.20 -47.12
CA ALA A 19 20.03 -6.77 -46.94
C ALA A 19 20.52 -6.62 -45.49
N LEU A 20 20.27 -5.46 -44.87
CA LEU A 20 20.61 -5.24 -43.47
C LEU A 20 19.75 -6.11 -42.54
N ASP A 21 18.45 -6.24 -42.78
CA ASP A 21 17.50 -7.03 -41.99
C ASP A 21 17.89 -8.51 -41.93
N GLU A 22 18.33 -9.11 -43.04
CA GLU A 22 18.82 -10.49 -43.09
C GLU A 22 20.04 -10.71 -42.18
N VAL A 23 21.03 -9.81 -42.29
CA VAL A 23 22.26 -9.85 -41.48
C VAL A 23 21.94 -9.59 -40.00
N TRP A 24 21.03 -8.66 -39.72
CA TRP A 24 20.65 -8.26 -38.37
C TRP A 24 19.87 -9.33 -37.64
N LEU A 25 18.96 -10.02 -38.33
CA LEU A 25 18.19 -11.13 -37.78
C LEU A 25 19.10 -12.30 -37.37
N LYS A 26 20.07 -12.62 -38.22
CA LYS A 26 21.09 -13.63 -37.92
C LYS A 26 21.94 -13.21 -36.71
N TYR A 27 22.48 -11.99 -36.72
CA TYR A 27 23.27 -11.46 -35.60
C TYR A 27 22.49 -11.48 -34.28
N CYS A 28 21.22 -11.08 -34.30
CA CYS A 28 20.35 -11.08 -33.13
C CYS A 28 20.11 -12.51 -32.60
N THR A 29 19.85 -13.47 -33.49
CA THR A 29 19.63 -14.87 -33.11
C THR A 29 20.87 -15.50 -32.48
N ASP A 30 22.06 -15.20 -33.01
CA ASP A 30 23.33 -15.77 -32.55
C ASP A 30 23.75 -15.20 -31.18
N HIS A 31 23.52 -13.90 -30.92
CA HIS A 31 24.06 -13.21 -29.74
C HIS A 31 23.01 -12.93 -28.65
N TYR A 32 21.73 -12.92 -28.99
CA TYR A 32 20.63 -12.55 -28.09
C TYR A 32 19.51 -13.61 -28.15
N PRO A 33 19.61 -14.71 -27.36
CA PRO A 33 18.66 -15.83 -27.44
C PRO A 33 17.18 -15.47 -27.25
N ASN A 34 16.89 -14.39 -26.51
CA ASN A 34 15.54 -13.83 -26.31
C ASN A 34 15.42 -12.39 -26.87
N GLY A 35 16.31 -12.01 -27.78
CA GLY A 35 16.36 -10.69 -28.39
C GLY A 35 15.32 -10.53 -29.50
N VAL A 36 14.88 -9.29 -29.69
CA VAL A 36 14.11 -8.88 -30.86
C VAL A 36 14.89 -7.80 -31.60
N CYS A 37 14.82 -7.84 -32.92
CA CYS A 37 15.46 -6.84 -33.77
C CYS A 37 14.50 -6.29 -34.82
N ALA A 38 14.76 -5.07 -35.27
CA ALA A 38 13.99 -4.43 -36.34
C ALA A 38 14.89 -3.48 -37.12
N VAL A 39 14.75 -3.49 -38.44
CA VAL A 39 15.46 -2.60 -39.36
C VAL A 39 14.47 -1.74 -40.13
N PHE A 40 14.67 -0.43 -40.07
CA PHE A 40 13.87 0.58 -40.75
C PHE A 40 14.73 1.27 -41.81
N GLY A 41 14.16 1.51 -42.98
CA GLY A 41 14.80 2.24 -44.06
C GLY A 41 13.82 3.22 -44.69
N PHE A 42 14.28 4.44 -44.96
CA PHE A 42 13.54 5.40 -45.78
C PHE A 42 14.53 6.28 -46.55
N SER A 43 14.11 6.77 -47.71
CA SER A 43 14.83 7.77 -48.47
C SER A 43 14.12 9.12 -48.45
N LYS A 44 14.91 10.19 -48.41
CA LYS A 44 14.40 11.57 -48.51
C LYS A 44 15.43 12.39 -49.27
N ASN A 45 14.99 13.08 -50.32
CA ASN A 45 15.84 13.95 -51.16
C ASN A 45 17.11 13.26 -51.71
N GLY A 46 17.03 11.96 -52.07
CA GLY A 46 18.17 11.19 -52.59
C GLY A 46 19.12 10.65 -51.52
N GLN A 47 18.87 10.95 -50.24
CA GLN A 47 19.61 10.43 -49.11
C GLN A 47 18.88 9.24 -48.49
N ILE A 48 19.59 8.14 -48.23
CA ILE A 48 19.08 6.92 -47.62
C ILE A 48 19.41 6.95 -46.13
N SER A 49 18.40 6.73 -45.28
CA SER A 49 18.56 6.55 -43.84
C SER A 49 18.18 5.13 -43.47
N LEU A 50 19.12 4.44 -42.80
CA LEU A 50 18.89 3.12 -42.21
C LEU A 50 18.97 3.23 -40.69
N THR A 51 18.04 2.61 -40.00
CA THR A 51 18.04 2.50 -38.54
C THR A 51 17.81 1.06 -38.13
N ALA A 52 18.74 0.48 -37.40
CA ALA A 52 18.67 -0.89 -36.91
C ALA A 52 18.64 -0.90 -35.37
N CYS A 53 17.70 -1.66 -34.82
CA CYS A 53 17.45 -1.74 -33.39
C CYS A 53 17.53 -3.19 -32.92
N ILE A 54 18.18 -3.41 -31.78
CA ILE A 54 18.19 -4.68 -31.04
C ILE A 54 17.72 -4.40 -29.62
N GLU A 55 16.83 -5.24 -29.12
CA GLU A 55 16.36 -5.18 -27.75
C GLU A 55 16.36 -6.59 -27.14
N GLY A 56 17.11 -6.77 -26.06
CA GLY A 56 17.22 -8.02 -25.30
C GLY A 56 16.69 -7.83 -23.89
N HIS A 57 15.93 -8.81 -23.41
CA HIS A 57 15.41 -8.82 -22.03
C HIS A 57 15.75 -10.14 -21.36
N THR A 58 16.24 -10.04 -20.13
CA THR A 58 16.55 -11.21 -19.30
C THR A 58 15.90 -11.01 -17.94
N TYR A 59 14.96 -11.90 -17.61
CA TYR A 59 14.27 -11.91 -16.32
C TYR A 59 14.60 -13.18 -15.56
N GLN A 60 15.29 -13.06 -14.43
CA GLN A 60 15.70 -14.18 -13.58
C GLN A 60 15.20 -13.97 -12.14
N PRO A 61 13.94 -14.33 -11.84
CA PRO A 61 13.36 -14.10 -10.51
C PRO A 61 14.05 -14.89 -9.41
N LYS A 62 14.57 -16.10 -9.72
CA LYS A 62 15.33 -16.93 -8.77
C LYS A 62 16.62 -16.27 -8.30
N ASN A 63 17.24 -15.45 -9.16
CA ASN A 63 18.47 -14.72 -8.88
C ASN A 63 18.19 -13.25 -8.60
N TYR A 64 16.93 -12.89 -8.31
CA TYR A 64 16.54 -11.51 -7.98
C TYR A 64 17.09 -10.48 -8.97
N CYS A 65 17.02 -10.76 -10.28
CA CYS A 65 17.62 -9.91 -11.31
C CYS A 65 16.68 -9.70 -12.51
N ASN A 66 16.63 -8.46 -13.02
CA ASN A 66 16.02 -8.11 -14.29
C ASN A 66 16.99 -7.22 -15.09
N GLY A 67 17.24 -7.57 -16.35
CA GLY A 67 18.12 -6.86 -17.26
C GLY A 67 17.44 -6.52 -18.57
N LYS A 68 17.64 -5.30 -19.04
CA LYS A 68 17.26 -4.82 -20.37
C LYS A 68 18.48 -4.27 -21.10
N TRP A 69 18.69 -4.79 -22.30
CA TRP A 69 19.68 -4.31 -23.26
C TRP A 69 18.96 -3.67 -24.44
N ARG A 70 19.44 -2.50 -24.89
CA ARG A 70 18.98 -1.89 -26.13
C ARG A 70 20.14 -1.29 -26.88
N SER A 71 20.21 -1.60 -28.17
CA SER A 71 21.24 -1.13 -29.09
C SER A 71 20.54 -0.52 -30.31
N VAL A 72 20.76 0.76 -30.58
CA VAL A 72 20.12 1.48 -31.69
C VAL A 72 21.20 2.11 -32.55
N TRP A 73 21.19 1.79 -33.83
CA TRP A 73 22.19 2.24 -34.79
C TRP A 73 21.53 2.91 -35.96
N SER A 74 22.08 4.03 -36.40
CA SER A 74 21.56 4.80 -37.52
C SER A 74 22.70 5.27 -38.41
N VAL A 75 22.49 5.17 -39.72
CA VAL A 75 23.41 5.69 -40.73
C VAL A 75 22.61 6.42 -41.79
N VAL A 76 23.17 7.51 -42.28
CA VAL A 76 22.57 8.35 -43.30
C VAL A 76 23.62 8.58 -44.39
N PHE A 77 23.30 8.26 -45.64
CA PHE A 77 24.26 8.33 -46.74
C PHE A 77 23.60 8.61 -48.10
N GLU A 78 24.42 9.01 -49.06
CA GLU A 78 24.02 9.28 -50.45
C GLU A 78 24.74 8.27 -51.35
N GLY A 79 23.99 7.31 -51.92
CA GLY A 79 24.47 6.33 -52.91
C GLY A 79 25.70 5.46 -52.54
N SER A 80 26.04 4.51 -53.40
CA SER A 80 27.23 3.64 -53.25
C SER A 80 28.52 4.42 -53.52
N GLY A 81 29.52 4.33 -52.63
CA GLY A 81 30.87 4.89 -52.82
C GLY A 81 31.27 6.03 -51.89
N SER A 82 30.43 6.41 -50.92
CA SER A 82 30.69 7.48 -49.94
C SER A 82 31.06 6.92 -48.56
N ARG A 83 31.80 7.70 -47.76
CA ARG A 83 31.97 7.44 -46.31
C ARG A 83 30.82 8.10 -45.57
N ALA A 84 30.19 7.37 -44.66
CA ALA A 84 29.09 7.87 -43.84
C ALA A 84 29.40 7.74 -42.35
N GLU A 85 28.65 8.48 -41.55
CA GLU A 85 28.75 8.42 -40.10
C GLU A 85 27.70 7.45 -39.54
N LEU A 86 28.16 6.39 -38.88
CA LEU A 86 27.35 5.43 -38.15
C LEU A 86 27.20 5.90 -36.69
N LYS A 87 25.98 6.22 -36.28
CA LYS A 87 25.63 6.67 -34.93
C LYS A 87 24.93 5.56 -34.17
N GLY A 88 25.52 5.13 -33.07
CA GLY A 88 25.00 4.11 -32.17
C GLY A 88 24.67 4.66 -30.80
N VAL A 89 23.64 4.09 -30.16
CA VAL A 89 23.36 4.29 -28.75
C VAL A 89 23.14 2.93 -28.10
N ILE A 90 24.01 2.59 -27.16
CA ILE A 90 23.90 1.37 -26.35
C ILE A 90 23.37 1.75 -24.98
N LYS A 91 22.34 1.05 -24.51
CA LYS A 91 21.73 1.23 -23.19
C LYS A 91 21.63 -0.10 -22.47
N ALA A 92 22.24 -0.17 -21.29
CA ALA A 92 22.12 -1.30 -20.37
C ALA A 92 21.39 -0.84 -19.10
N GLN A 93 20.32 -1.54 -18.75
CA GLN A 93 19.57 -1.35 -17.51
C GLN A 93 19.53 -2.68 -16.76
N VAL A 94 20.15 -2.75 -15.59
CA VAL A 94 20.11 -3.95 -14.75
C VAL A 94 19.61 -3.58 -13.36
N HIS A 95 18.75 -4.43 -12.83
CA HIS A 95 18.16 -4.26 -11.51
C HIS A 95 18.32 -5.54 -10.71
N TYR A 96 19.02 -5.45 -9.58
CA TYR A 96 19.24 -6.52 -8.61
C TYR A 96 18.53 -6.22 -7.27
N TYR A 97 17.93 -7.23 -6.62
CA TYR A 97 17.07 -7.04 -5.44
C TYR A 97 17.61 -7.59 -4.10
N GLU A 98 18.83 -8.16 -4.02
CA GLU A 98 19.39 -8.66 -2.75
C GLU A 98 20.15 -7.56 -1.98
N ASP A 99 19.89 -7.41 -0.67
CA ASP A 99 20.53 -6.46 0.26
C ASP A 99 20.51 -4.97 -0.13
N GLY A 100 19.54 -4.58 -0.97
CA GLY A 100 19.31 -3.21 -1.41
C GLY A 100 18.84 -3.12 -2.85
N ASN A 101 18.11 -2.05 -3.16
CA ASN A 101 17.58 -1.81 -4.49
C ASN A 101 18.70 -1.28 -5.41
N VAL A 102 19.53 -2.15 -5.99
CA VAL A 102 20.66 -1.74 -6.84
C VAL A 102 20.19 -1.60 -8.29
N GLN A 103 20.35 -0.40 -8.86
CA GLN A 103 20.03 -0.13 -10.26
C GLN A 103 21.29 0.32 -10.98
N PHE A 104 21.66 -0.42 -12.03
CA PHE A 104 22.69 -0.03 -12.96
C PHE A 104 22.02 0.51 -14.23
N PHE A 105 22.22 1.81 -14.50
CA PHE A 105 21.81 2.44 -15.75
C PHE A 105 23.06 2.99 -16.43
N SER A 106 23.36 2.48 -17.62
CA SER A 106 24.45 3.00 -18.43
C SER A 106 23.98 3.21 -19.87
N SER A 107 24.40 4.33 -20.45
CA SER A 107 24.11 4.72 -21.81
C SER A 107 25.41 5.22 -22.43
N LYS A 108 25.77 4.73 -23.61
CA LYS A 108 26.95 5.20 -24.35
C LYS A 108 26.54 5.52 -25.78
N ASP A 109 26.80 6.76 -26.17
CA ASP A 109 26.69 7.20 -27.56
C ASP A 109 28.01 6.88 -28.27
N ILE A 110 27.91 6.35 -29.48
CA ILE A 110 29.04 5.86 -30.28
C ILE A 110 28.93 6.44 -31.68
N GLN A 111 30.05 6.92 -32.20
CA GLN A 111 30.16 7.40 -33.58
C GLN A 111 31.32 6.65 -34.24
N LYS A 112 31.04 5.93 -35.33
CA LYS A 112 32.04 5.25 -36.16
C LYS A 112 31.89 5.69 -37.61
N GLN A 113 32.97 5.65 -38.38
CA GLN A 113 32.89 5.84 -39.84
C GLN A 113 32.59 4.48 -40.49
N ILE A 114 31.66 4.48 -41.44
CA ILE A 114 31.32 3.30 -42.26
C ILE A 114 31.54 3.63 -43.73
N THR A 115 32.07 2.67 -44.48
CA THR A 115 32.24 2.80 -45.94
C THR A 115 31.03 2.17 -46.62
N ILE A 116 30.33 2.96 -47.44
CA ILE A 116 29.15 2.50 -48.17
C ILE A 116 29.60 1.92 -49.52
N SER A 117 29.40 0.62 -49.72
CA SER A 117 29.72 -0.07 -50.98
C SER A 117 28.46 -0.59 -51.66
N ASN A 118 28.21 -1.90 -51.64
CA ASN A 118 26.95 -2.51 -52.05
C ASN A 118 26.10 -2.88 -50.83
N GLU A 119 24.83 -3.23 -51.04
CA GLU A 119 23.84 -3.46 -49.99
C GLU A 119 24.31 -4.53 -48.99
N LYS A 120 24.82 -5.66 -49.49
CA LYS A 120 25.28 -6.79 -48.67
C LYS A 120 26.55 -6.49 -47.90
N GLN A 121 27.55 -5.90 -48.56
CA GLN A 121 28.82 -5.54 -47.92
C GLN A 121 28.64 -4.45 -46.87
N THR A 122 27.75 -3.48 -47.13
CA THR A 122 27.44 -2.42 -46.17
C THR A 122 26.73 -2.98 -44.94
N ALA A 123 25.82 -3.94 -45.13
CA ALA A 123 25.16 -4.63 -44.02
C ALA A 123 26.16 -5.42 -43.14
N GLU A 124 27.07 -6.18 -43.75
CA GLU A 124 28.11 -6.94 -43.02
C GLU A 124 29.12 -6.01 -42.32
N GLU A 125 29.51 -4.90 -42.97
CA GLU A 125 30.41 -3.93 -42.34
C GLU A 125 29.72 -3.23 -41.16
N MET A 126 28.42 -2.90 -41.29
CA MET A 126 27.65 -2.36 -40.17
C MET A 126 27.57 -3.35 -39.02
N ARG A 127 27.28 -4.64 -39.28
CA ARG A 127 27.29 -5.71 -38.26
C ARG A 127 28.65 -5.77 -37.54
N ARG A 128 29.75 -5.78 -38.28
CA ARG A 128 31.11 -5.84 -37.73
C ARG A 128 31.42 -4.66 -36.81
N LEU A 129 31.10 -3.43 -37.25
CA LEU A 129 31.33 -2.21 -36.46
C LEU A 129 30.51 -2.18 -35.17
N VAL A 130 29.28 -2.70 -35.23
CA VAL A 130 28.39 -2.82 -34.07
C VAL A 130 28.87 -3.90 -33.11
N GLU A 131 29.22 -5.08 -33.60
CA GLU A 131 29.77 -6.17 -32.79
C GLU A 131 31.03 -5.74 -32.03
N GLU A 132 31.95 -5.04 -32.70
CA GLU A 132 33.14 -4.46 -32.08
C GLU A 132 32.76 -3.43 -31.00
N ALA A 133 31.83 -2.52 -31.30
CA ALA A 133 31.42 -1.48 -30.35
C ALA A 133 30.67 -2.02 -29.13
N GLU A 134 29.81 -3.03 -29.32
CA GLU A 134 29.12 -3.73 -28.24
C GLU A 134 30.10 -4.52 -27.37
N SER A 135 31.06 -5.21 -27.99
CA SER A 135 32.10 -5.97 -27.28
C SER A 135 33.01 -5.07 -26.44
N GLU A 136 33.45 -3.93 -26.99
CA GLU A 136 34.22 -2.92 -26.25
C GLU A 136 33.42 -2.37 -25.06
N TYR A 137 32.14 -2.08 -25.26
CA TYR A 137 31.29 -1.59 -24.18
C TYR A 137 31.10 -2.64 -23.07
N GLN A 138 30.81 -3.89 -23.43
CA GLN A 138 30.65 -4.97 -22.46
C GLN A 138 31.94 -5.23 -21.67
N THR A 139 33.08 -5.22 -22.35
CA THR A 139 34.40 -5.38 -21.71
C THR A 139 34.65 -4.23 -20.73
N ALA A 140 34.43 -2.99 -21.16
CA ALA A 140 34.61 -1.82 -20.30
C ALA A 140 33.69 -1.82 -19.08
N VAL A 141 32.43 -2.27 -19.22
CA VAL A 141 31.50 -2.41 -18.08
C VAL A 141 31.97 -3.50 -17.13
N SER A 142 32.44 -4.64 -17.65
CA SER A 142 32.98 -5.75 -16.84
C SER A 142 34.23 -5.35 -16.06
N ASP A 143 35.17 -4.65 -16.72
CA ASP A 143 36.41 -4.19 -16.09
C ASP A 143 36.16 -3.12 -15.03
N ASN A 144 35.24 -2.19 -15.30
CA ASN A 144 34.79 -1.23 -14.30
C ASN A 144 34.20 -1.93 -13.08
N TYR A 145 33.38 -2.97 -13.27
CA TYR A 145 32.83 -3.73 -12.15
C TYR A 145 33.90 -4.43 -11.33
N ARG A 146 34.91 -5.03 -11.98
CA ARG A 146 36.02 -5.72 -11.31
C ARG A 146 36.93 -4.78 -10.51
N THR A 147 37.04 -3.53 -10.94
CA THR A 147 37.94 -2.54 -10.36
C THR A 147 37.24 -1.55 -9.40
N MET A 148 35.91 -1.60 -9.30
CA MET A 148 35.14 -0.76 -8.38
C MET A 148 35.40 -1.13 -6.92
N SER A 149 35.61 -0.11 -6.08
CA SER A 149 35.68 -0.29 -4.62
C SER A 149 34.32 -0.67 -4.02
N GLU A 150 34.32 -1.39 -2.88
CA GLU A 150 33.09 -1.68 -2.14
C GLU A 150 32.28 -0.42 -1.80
N THR A 151 32.94 0.71 -1.56
CA THR A 151 32.29 1.99 -1.27
C THR A 151 31.53 2.52 -2.49
N THR A 152 32.11 2.42 -3.68
CA THR A 152 31.45 2.81 -4.94
C THR A 152 30.30 1.86 -5.26
N PHE A 153 30.49 0.56 -5.03
CA PHE A 153 29.44 -0.45 -5.18
C PHE A 153 28.27 -0.22 -4.20
N LYS A 154 28.56 0.15 -2.94
CA LYS A 154 27.56 0.56 -1.95
C LYS A 154 26.86 1.87 -2.34
N ALA A 155 27.54 2.80 -3.01
CA ALA A 155 26.95 4.04 -3.52
C ALA A 155 26.03 3.83 -4.75
N LEU A 156 26.24 2.76 -5.53
CA LEU A 156 25.31 2.32 -6.58
C LEU A 156 24.00 1.73 -6.00
N ARG A 157 23.97 1.39 -4.71
CA ARG A 157 22.71 1.09 -4.01
C ARG A 157 21.90 2.37 -4.01
N ARG A 158 20.70 2.32 -4.60
CA ARG A 158 19.74 3.41 -4.43
C ARG A 158 19.47 3.53 -2.93
N ALA A 159 19.91 4.63 -2.33
CA ALA A 159 19.28 5.08 -1.10
C ALA A 159 17.82 5.32 -1.48
N LEU A 160 16.96 4.35 -1.18
CA LEU A 160 15.53 4.57 -1.26
C LEU A 160 15.30 5.80 -0.38
N PRO A 161 14.71 6.89 -0.89
CA PRO A 161 14.26 7.94 0.01
C PRO A 161 13.43 7.21 1.06
N VAL A 162 13.76 7.39 2.34
CA VAL A 162 12.90 6.92 3.43
C VAL A 162 11.68 7.81 3.42
N ILE A 163 10.83 7.61 2.43
CA ILE A 163 9.49 8.13 2.38
C ILE A 163 8.74 7.24 3.35
N GLN A 164 8.30 7.80 4.48
CA GLN A 164 7.34 7.16 5.38
C GLN A 164 5.94 7.04 4.72
N GLN A 165 5.90 6.65 3.45
CA GLN A 165 4.69 6.37 2.68
C GLN A 165 4.87 5.00 2.05
N LYS A 166 3.91 4.10 2.31
CA LYS A 166 3.90 2.75 1.74
C LYS A 166 3.82 2.83 0.22
N LEU A 167 4.69 2.09 -0.47
CA LEU A 167 4.65 1.90 -1.91
C LEU A 167 3.33 1.19 -2.29
N ASP A 168 2.50 1.83 -3.11
CA ASP A 168 1.23 1.25 -3.56
C ASP A 168 1.47 0.30 -4.73
N TRP A 169 1.68 -0.99 -4.45
CA TRP A 169 1.96 -2.04 -5.43
C TRP A 169 0.91 -2.12 -6.56
N ASN A 170 -0.33 -1.68 -6.31
CA ASN A 170 -1.40 -1.63 -7.32
C ASN A 170 -1.11 -0.65 -8.47
N ARG A 171 -0.20 0.33 -8.28
CA ARG A 171 0.26 1.23 -9.35
C ARG A 171 1.42 0.65 -10.19
N LEU A 172 2.11 -0.39 -9.69
CA LEU A 172 3.28 -0.98 -10.34
C LEU A 172 2.95 -2.30 -11.06
N THR A 173 2.01 -3.08 -10.54
CA THR A 173 1.52 -4.32 -11.19
C THR A 173 0.59 -4.04 -12.37
N VAL A 174 0.08 -2.82 -12.48
CA VAL A 174 -0.70 -2.33 -13.63
C VAL A 174 0.14 -1.32 -14.39
N ARG A 175 1.18 -1.77 -15.10
CA ARG A 175 1.42 -1.17 -16.41
C ARG A 175 0.42 -1.80 -17.34
N PRO A 176 -0.63 -1.09 -17.79
CA PRO A 176 -1.37 -1.59 -18.92
C PRO A 176 -0.35 -1.75 -20.05
N PHE A 177 -0.44 -2.87 -20.75
CA PHE A 177 0.01 -2.94 -22.13
C PHE A 177 -0.79 -1.85 -22.87
N VAL A 178 -0.34 -0.59 -22.81
CA VAL A 178 -0.89 0.48 -23.62
C VAL A 178 -0.31 0.22 -24.99
N SER A 179 -1.04 -0.55 -25.80
CA SER A 179 -1.05 -0.29 -27.22
C SER A 179 -1.38 1.20 -27.36
N GLN A 180 -0.39 1.99 -27.73
CA GLN A 180 -0.62 3.34 -28.22
C GLN A 180 -1.35 3.20 -29.55
N SER A 181 -2.67 3.03 -29.47
CA SER A 181 -3.56 3.09 -30.60
C SER A 181 -4.97 3.38 -30.10
N CYS A 182 -5.34 4.66 -30.25
CA CYS A 182 -6.71 5.18 -30.26
C CYS A 182 -7.52 5.17 -28.95
N ALA A 183 -7.21 6.15 -28.11
CA ALA A 183 -8.16 6.68 -27.12
C ALA A 183 -8.44 8.19 -27.31
N GLN A 184 -8.31 8.71 -28.53
CA GLN A 184 -8.71 10.10 -28.86
C GLN A 184 -9.89 10.22 -29.83
N LEU A 185 -10.54 9.12 -30.22
CA LEU A 185 -11.77 9.16 -31.00
C LEU A 185 -12.82 8.19 -30.45
N ARG A 186 -13.26 8.44 -29.20
CA ARG A 186 -14.59 8.00 -28.73
C ARG A 186 -15.41 9.20 -28.29
N HIS A 187 -15.51 10.18 -29.17
CA HIS A 187 -16.75 10.94 -29.30
C HIS A 187 -17.46 10.39 -30.53
N ASN A 188 -18.75 10.08 -30.37
CA ASN A 188 -19.74 9.79 -31.42
C ASN A 188 -19.89 8.33 -31.89
N PHE A 189 -20.02 7.40 -30.94
CA PHE A 189 -20.95 6.27 -31.15
C PHE A 189 -21.96 6.22 -30.01
N SER A 190 -23.15 6.72 -30.32
CA SER A 190 -24.35 6.63 -29.51
C SER A 190 -24.76 5.16 -29.36
N THR A 191 -24.52 4.60 -28.17
CA THR A 191 -25.45 3.64 -27.57
C THR A 191 -25.91 4.26 -26.27
N SER A 192 -27.15 4.73 -26.28
CA SER A 192 -27.84 5.38 -25.18
C SER A 192 -28.20 4.37 -24.08
N ALA A 193 -27.18 3.82 -23.41
CA ALA A 193 -27.34 3.25 -22.08
C ALA A 193 -26.65 4.21 -21.11
N SER A 194 -27.45 5.03 -20.43
CA SER A 194 -26.96 5.94 -19.40
C SER A 194 -26.13 5.17 -18.38
N ARG A 195 -24.81 5.42 -18.32
CA ARG A 195 -24.02 5.01 -17.14
C ARG A 195 -24.60 5.75 -15.94
N GLN A 196 -25.27 5.04 -15.04
CA GLN A 196 -25.77 5.60 -13.77
C GLN A 196 -24.59 5.83 -12.83
N ARG A 197 -23.81 6.88 -13.09
CA ARG A 197 -22.80 7.37 -12.14
C ARG A 197 -23.52 7.92 -10.90
N VAL A 198 -23.06 7.54 -9.71
CA VAL A 198 -23.58 8.10 -8.45
C VAL A 198 -23.20 9.57 -8.35
N GLU A 199 -24.19 10.44 -8.18
CA GLU A 199 -24.00 11.90 -8.08
C GLU A 199 -24.35 12.43 -6.68
N ASN A 200 -25.29 11.78 -6.01
CA ASN A 200 -25.83 12.19 -4.72
C ASN A 200 -25.71 11.04 -3.73
N VAL A 201 -25.42 11.36 -2.47
CA VAL A 201 -25.21 10.35 -1.42
C VAL A 201 -26.02 10.70 -0.18
N LEU A 202 -26.79 9.73 0.31
CA LEU A 202 -27.50 9.79 1.60
C LEU A 202 -26.94 8.70 2.52
N ILE A 203 -26.43 9.10 3.68
CA ILE A 203 -25.89 8.18 4.68
C ILE A 203 -26.80 8.22 5.91
N ILE A 204 -27.27 7.06 6.34
CA ILE A 204 -28.24 6.91 7.42
C ILE A 204 -27.51 6.31 8.63
N GLY A 205 -27.37 7.10 9.69
CA GLY A 205 -26.61 6.78 10.90
C GLY A 205 -25.37 7.66 11.04
N GLY A 206 -25.33 8.54 12.04
CA GLY A 206 -24.23 9.44 12.37
C GLY A 206 -23.14 8.82 13.24
N GLY A 207 -23.13 7.49 13.40
CA GLY A 207 -22.11 6.79 14.18
C GLY A 207 -20.70 6.87 13.58
N LEU A 208 -19.78 6.12 14.16
CA LEU A 208 -18.38 6.05 13.72
C LEU A 208 -18.25 5.73 12.21
N MET A 209 -18.97 4.72 11.73
CA MET A 209 -18.92 4.30 10.33
C MET A 209 -19.54 5.34 9.39
N GLY A 210 -20.78 5.76 9.65
CA GLY A 210 -21.49 6.71 8.79
C GLY A 210 -20.81 8.07 8.69
N SER A 211 -20.28 8.59 9.80
CA SER A 211 -19.48 9.82 9.81
C SER A 211 -18.20 9.70 8.96
N GLY A 212 -17.51 8.55 9.01
CA GLY A 212 -16.33 8.27 8.20
C GLY A 212 -16.62 8.08 6.70
N ILE A 213 -17.78 7.50 6.35
CA ILE A 213 -18.27 7.39 4.97
C ILE A 213 -18.59 8.80 4.44
N ALA A 214 -19.30 9.62 5.21
CA ALA A 214 -19.63 11.00 4.86
C ALA A 214 -18.35 11.85 4.65
N GLN A 215 -17.39 11.71 5.56
CA GLN A 215 -16.06 12.33 5.42
C GLN A 215 -15.38 11.92 4.12
N SER A 216 -15.33 10.62 3.81
CA SER A 216 -14.65 10.13 2.60
C SER A 216 -15.29 10.68 1.32
N CYS A 217 -16.62 10.81 1.30
CA CYS A 217 -17.35 11.44 0.21
C CYS A 217 -17.03 12.94 0.11
N ALA A 218 -17.00 13.66 1.23
CA ALA A 218 -16.73 15.10 1.24
C ALA A 218 -15.31 15.42 0.78
N THR A 219 -14.32 14.63 1.23
CA THR A 219 -12.92 14.85 0.86
C THR A 219 -12.59 14.45 -0.58
N SER A 220 -13.45 13.69 -1.27
CA SER A 220 -13.22 13.36 -2.68
C SER A 220 -13.56 14.52 -3.62
N GLY A 221 -14.49 15.39 -3.22
CA GLY A 221 -14.95 16.53 -4.02
C GLY A 221 -15.73 16.14 -5.29
N LYS A 222 -16.24 14.90 -5.39
CA LYS A 222 -16.85 14.35 -6.62
C LYS A 222 -18.37 14.27 -6.64
N PHE A 223 -19.04 14.56 -5.52
CA PHE A 223 -20.49 14.43 -5.35
C PHE A 223 -21.16 15.78 -5.31
N ASN A 224 -22.35 15.87 -5.91
CA ASN A 224 -23.15 17.10 -5.94
C ASN A 224 -23.76 17.39 -4.58
N THR A 225 -24.29 16.35 -3.92
CA THR A 225 -24.86 16.46 -2.59
C THR A 225 -24.46 15.28 -1.71
N ILE A 226 -24.16 15.58 -0.44
CA ILE A 226 -23.87 14.59 0.59
C ILE A 226 -24.77 14.91 1.77
N THR A 227 -25.59 13.95 2.17
CA THR A 227 -26.50 14.09 3.31
C THR A 227 -26.17 13.04 4.36
N LEU A 228 -25.90 13.47 5.59
CA LEU A 228 -25.75 12.60 6.75
C LEU A 228 -26.97 12.75 7.65
N GLN A 229 -27.69 11.66 7.85
CA GLN A 229 -28.90 11.60 8.64
C GLN A 229 -28.67 10.83 9.94
N ASP A 230 -29.22 11.33 11.05
CA ASP A 230 -29.34 10.59 12.30
C ASP A 230 -30.56 11.12 13.07
N VAL A 231 -31.33 10.25 13.71
CA VAL A 231 -32.52 10.65 14.47
C VAL A 231 -32.16 11.55 15.67
N ASN A 232 -30.93 11.43 16.19
CA ASN A 232 -30.47 12.16 17.35
C ASN A 232 -29.63 13.39 16.96
N GLN A 233 -30.14 14.59 17.27
CA GLN A 233 -29.43 15.85 17.01
C GLN A 233 -28.04 15.91 17.68
N LYS A 234 -27.90 15.40 18.90
CA LYS A 234 -26.61 15.36 19.60
C LYS A 234 -25.61 14.48 18.86
N GLN A 235 -26.07 13.38 18.25
CA GLN A 235 -25.21 12.51 17.47
C GLN A 235 -24.69 13.25 16.22
N LEU A 236 -25.54 13.99 15.50
CA LEU A 236 -25.13 14.81 14.35
C LEU A 236 -24.07 15.85 14.72
N GLU A 237 -24.20 16.50 15.88
CA GLU A 237 -23.20 17.45 16.38
C GLU A 237 -21.86 16.77 16.68
N ILE A 238 -21.90 15.58 17.30
CA ILE A 238 -20.71 14.75 17.55
C ILE A 238 -20.07 14.32 16.22
N SER A 239 -20.86 13.86 15.25
CA SER A 239 -20.38 13.48 13.92
C SER A 239 -19.70 14.66 13.23
N ARG A 240 -20.32 15.84 13.23
CA ARG A 240 -19.77 17.04 12.60
C ARG A 240 -18.41 17.40 13.20
N LYS A 241 -18.32 17.51 14.53
CA LYS A 241 -17.06 17.80 15.22
C LYS A 241 -16.00 16.73 14.99
N GLY A 242 -16.41 15.46 14.97
CA GLY A 242 -15.54 14.32 14.68
C GLY A 242 -14.96 14.38 13.27
N ILE A 243 -15.79 14.67 12.26
CA ILE A 243 -15.38 14.85 10.87
C ILE A 243 -14.43 16.05 10.77
N GLU A 244 -14.77 17.19 11.35
CA GLU A 244 -13.94 18.40 11.34
C GLU A 244 -12.53 18.13 11.91
N SER A 245 -12.46 17.55 13.11
CA SER A 245 -11.19 17.19 13.76
C SER A 245 -10.37 16.19 12.93
N SER A 246 -11.05 15.18 12.37
CA SER A 246 -10.44 14.16 11.52
C SER A 246 -9.87 14.77 10.23
N VAL A 247 -10.67 15.56 9.51
CA VAL A 247 -10.26 16.25 8.28
C VAL A 247 -9.11 17.21 8.56
N GLN A 248 -9.16 18.00 9.64
CA GLN A 248 -8.09 18.90 10.05
C GLN A 248 -6.77 18.13 10.31
N LYS A 249 -6.84 16.98 10.98
CA LYS A 249 -5.69 16.12 11.27
C LYS A 249 -5.11 15.46 10.02
N LEU A 250 -5.94 15.03 9.08
CA LEU A 250 -5.48 14.44 7.83
C LEU A 250 -4.90 15.49 6.89
N HIS A 251 -5.50 16.69 6.86
CA HIS A 251 -5.03 17.83 6.08
C HIS A 251 -3.67 18.33 6.58
N SER A 252 -3.49 18.49 7.90
CA SER A 252 -2.20 18.90 8.47
C SER A 252 -1.08 17.88 8.20
N LYS A 253 -1.42 16.60 8.10
CA LYS A 253 -0.49 15.51 7.72
C LYS A 253 -0.32 15.35 6.20
N LYS A 254 -0.95 16.20 5.37
CA LYS A 254 -0.93 16.12 3.90
C LYS A 254 -1.37 14.76 3.35
N LEU A 255 -2.28 14.07 4.06
CA LEU A 255 -2.84 12.78 3.64
C LEU A 255 -4.07 12.92 2.75
N ILE A 256 -4.68 14.10 2.73
CA ILE A 256 -5.80 14.47 1.85
C ILE A 256 -5.48 15.78 1.14
N ASN A 257 -5.95 15.93 -0.09
CA ASN A 257 -5.80 17.15 -0.89
C ASN A 257 -7.16 17.84 -1.01
N ILE A 258 -7.40 18.83 -0.16
CA ILE A 258 -8.65 19.61 -0.11
C ILE A 258 -8.32 21.10 -0.07
N GLU A 259 -9.22 21.94 -0.61
CA GLU A 259 -9.03 23.40 -0.59
C GLU A 259 -9.08 23.98 0.83
N SER A 260 -10.07 23.56 1.63
CA SER A 260 -10.18 23.93 3.04
C SER A 260 -10.98 22.89 3.82
N VAL A 261 -10.69 22.79 5.13
CA VAL A 261 -11.43 21.94 6.07
C VAL A 261 -12.90 22.36 6.10
N ASP A 262 -13.16 23.67 6.18
CA ASP A 262 -14.51 24.22 6.24
C ASP A 262 -15.34 23.90 4.99
N LYS A 263 -14.75 24.00 3.79
CA LYS A 263 -15.45 23.66 2.54
C LYS A 263 -15.84 22.18 2.52
N ALA A 264 -14.95 21.29 2.96
CA ALA A 264 -15.25 19.86 3.04
C ALA A 264 -16.37 19.58 4.05
N VAL A 265 -16.30 20.11 5.27
CA VAL A 265 -17.33 19.88 6.31
C VAL A 265 -18.68 20.50 5.91
N ASN A 266 -18.68 21.72 5.35
CA ASN A 266 -19.90 22.42 4.93
C ASN A 266 -20.56 21.82 3.68
N SER A 267 -19.83 20.98 2.92
CA SER A 267 -20.42 20.22 1.82
C SER A 267 -21.41 19.14 2.29
N ILE A 268 -21.32 18.73 3.56
CA ILE A 268 -22.19 17.72 4.17
C ILE A 268 -23.42 18.39 4.76
N HIS A 269 -24.60 17.99 4.30
CA HIS A 269 -25.87 18.36 4.89
C HIS A 269 -26.22 17.41 6.04
N PHE A 270 -26.32 17.94 7.26
CA PHE A 270 -26.71 17.18 8.45
C PHE A 270 -28.20 17.38 8.72
N THR A 271 -28.96 16.31 8.88
CA THR A 271 -30.42 16.37 9.08
C THR A 271 -30.92 15.24 9.97
N GLN A 272 -32.03 15.48 10.67
CA GLN A 272 -32.72 14.41 11.43
C GLN A 272 -33.68 13.59 10.58
N LYS A 273 -34.10 14.14 9.43
CA LYS A 273 -35.07 13.51 8.53
C LYS A 273 -34.37 12.80 7.39
N ILE A 274 -34.97 11.73 6.90
CA ILE A 274 -34.51 11.00 5.72
C ILE A 274 -34.94 11.79 4.46
N GLU A 275 -34.28 12.92 4.24
CA GLU A 275 -34.57 13.87 3.17
C GLU A 275 -33.26 14.22 2.44
N PRO A 276 -32.94 13.52 1.33
CA PRO A 276 -31.78 13.88 0.52
C PRO A 276 -32.03 15.20 -0.21
N LYS A 277 -30.96 15.97 -0.47
CA LYS A 277 -31.05 17.22 -1.24
C LYS A 277 -31.42 17.01 -2.72
N ALA A 278 -31.13 15.84 -3.27
CA ALA A 278 -31.48 15.41 -4.61
C ALA A 278 -31.64 13.90 -4.65
N ASP A 279 -32.58 13.40 -5.46
CA ASP A 279 -32.98 12.00 -5.56
C ASP A 279 -32.54 11.31 -6.87
N LYS A 280 -32.06 12.08 -7.84
CA LYS A 280 -31.48 11.55 -9.08
C LYS A 280 -30.10 10.93 -8.82
N ASN A 281 -29.85 9.73 -9.37
CA ASN A 281 -28.56 9.03 -9.25
C ASN A 281 -28.06 8.97 -7.79
N LEU A 282 -28.98 8.67 -6.88
CA LEU A 282 -28.78 8.70 -5.44
C LEU A 282 -28.30 7.34 -4.92
N LEU A 283 -27.19 7.34 -4.17
CA LEU A 283 -26.76 6.19 -3.38
C LEU A 283 -27.17 6.38 -1.92
N ILE A 284 -27.93 5.43 -1.38
CA ILE A 284 -28.34 5.39 0.02
C ILE A 284 -27.50 4.34 0.75
N VAL A 285 -26.72 4.78 1.75
CA VAL A 285 -25.85 3.92 2.56
C VAL A 285 -26.37 3.87 4.00
N GLU A 286 -26.86 2.71 4.40
CA GLU A 286 -27.35 2.42 5.75
C GLU A 286 -26.19 2.01 6.67
N ALA A 287 -26.03 2.71 7.79
CA ALA A 287 -24.97 2.50 8.79
C ALA A 287 -25.47 2.70 10.24
N ILE A 288 -26.69 2.23 10.53
CA ILE A 288 -27.33 2.21 11.86
C ILE A 288 -26.84 0.99 12.69
N PRO A 289 -27.17 0.91 14.00
CA PRO A 289 -26.84 -0.23 14.84
C PRO A 289 -27.22 -1.59 14.25
N GLU A 290 -26.47 -2.64 14.62
CA GLU A 290 -26.61 -4.01 14.12
C GLU A 290 -27.83 -4.75 14.70
N LEU A 291 -29.03 -4.25 14.38
CA LEU A 291 -30.31 -4.86 14.73
C LEU A 291 -31.10 -5.15 13.45
N LEU A 292 -31.37 -6.42 13.17
CA LEU A 292 -32.02 -6.86 11.93
C LEU A 292 -33.37 -6.16 11.72
N ASP A 293 -34.26 -6.18 12.72
CA ASP A 293 -35.59 -5.56 12.64
C ASP A 293 -35.52 -4.06 12.33
N ALA A 294 -34.54 -3.35 12.90
CA ALA A 294 -34.37 -1.92 12.67
C ALA A 294 -33.95 -1.63 11.22
N LYS A 295 -33.00 -2.42 10.69
CA LYS A 295 -32.53 -2.29 9.31
C LYS A 295 -33.62 -2.65 8.31
N GLN A 296 -34.34 -3.76 8.53
CA GLN A 296 -35.47 -4.15 7.68
C GLN A 296 -36.58 -3.08 7.63
N LYS A 297 -36.92 -2.46 8.78
CA LYS A 297 -37.89 -1.37 8.84
C LYS A 297 -37.43 -0.13 8.06
N ILE A 298 -36.16 0.24 8.17
CA ILE A 298 -35.59 1.35 7.40
C ILE A 298 -35.65 1.06 5.91
N PHE A 299 -35.20 -0.12 5.46
CA PHE A 299 -35.23 -0.45 4.04
C PHE A 299 -36.64 -0.57 3.46
N ALA A 300 -37.61 -1.05 4.24
CA ALA A 300 -39.02 -1.02 3.84
C ALA A 300 -39.54 0.41 3.62
N ASN A 301 -39.23 1.33 4.55
CA ASN A 301 -39.59 2.75 4.41
C ASN A 301 -38.92 3.40 3.20
N LEU A 302 -37.61 3.20 3.03
CA LEU A 302 -36.85 3.70 1.89
C LEU A 302 -37.39 3.17 0.56
N SER A 303 -37.69 1.88 0.49
CA SER A 303 -38.26 1.27 -0.72
C SER A 303 -39.60 1.90 -1.08
N GLN A 304 -40.44 2.22 -0.09
CA GLN A 304 -41.71 2.89 -0.32
C GLN A 304 -41.54 4.38 -0.68
N GLN A 305 -40.62 5.09 -0.02
CA GLN A 305 -40.37 6.52 -0.25
C GLN A 305 -39.85 6.79 -1.67
N PHE A 306 -39.02 5.90 -2.21
CA PHE A 306 -38.41 6.04 -3.54
C PHE A 306 -39.05 5.10 -4.58
N LYS A 307 -40.27 4.62 -4.31
CA LYS A 307 -41.04 3.75 -5.22
C LYS A 307 -41.33 4.49 -6.52
N GLY A 308 -40.64 4.10 -7.59
CA GLY A 308 -40.76 4.72 -8.93
C GLY A 308 -39.56 5.55 -9.37
N ASN A 309 -38.52 5.71 -8.53
CA ASN A 309 -37.26 6.30 -8.96
C ASN A 309 -36.24 5.20 -9.27
N ASP A 310 -36.03 4.92 -10.56
CA ASP A 310 -35.15 3.85 -11.05
C ASP A 310 -33.65 4.15 -10.99
N SER A 311 -33.28 5.34 -10.50
CA SER A 311 -31.88 5.78 -10.37
C SER A 311 -31.31 5.65 -8.95
N VAL A 312 -32.13 5.23 -7.98
CA VAL A 312 -31.70 5.07 -6.58
C VAL A 312 -31.11 3.68 -6.35
N ILE A 313 -29.94 3.64 -5.70
CA ILE A 313 -29.27 2.41 -5.25
C ILE A 313 -29.30 2.37 -3.72
N PHE A 314 -29.62 1.20 -3.16
CA PHE A 314 -29.75 0.97 -1.73
C PHE A 314 -28.67 0.01 -1.25
N VAL A 315 -27.84 0.42 -0.29
CA VAL A 315 -26.81 -0.45 0.28
C VAL A 315 -26.75 -0.40 1.79
N THR A 316 -26.40 -1.52 2.42
CA THR A 316 -26.09 -1.59 3.86
C THR A 316 -24.59 -1.76 4.10
N ASN A 317 -24.06 -1.09 5.13
CA ASN A 317 -22.69 -1.24 5.61
C ASN A 317 -22.55 -2.37 6.66
N THR A 318 -23.56 -3.22 6.87
CA THR A 318 -23.50 -4.28 7.89
C THR A 318 -22.22 -5.11 7.79
N SER A 319 -21.70 -5.53 8.95
CA SER A 319 -20.48 -6.34 9.04
C SER A 319 -20.75 -7.81 9.39
N SER A 320 -21.99 -8.15 9.76
CA SER A 320 -22.31 -9.44 10.41
C SER A 320 -23.66 -10.04 10.06
N LEU A 321 -24.62 -9.23 9.62
CA LEU A 321 -25.92 -9.71 9.18
C LEU A 321 -25.88 -10.05 7.69
N SER A 322 -26.73 -10.99 7.26
CA SER A 322 -26.92 -11.25 5.83
C SER A 322 -27.56 -10.05 5.18
N VAL A 323 -26.98 -9.62 4.06
CA VAL A 323 -27.51 -8.54 3.24
C VAL A 323 -28.88 -8.94 2.69
N GLN A 324 -29.06 -10.20 2.29
CA GLN A 324 -30.35 -10.74 1.86
C GLN A 324 -31.41 -10.69 2.97
N GLU A 325 -31.06 -11.06 4.22
CA GLU A 325 -31.99 -11.00 5.36
C GLU A 325 -32.44 -9.56 5.64
N ILE A 326 -31.53 -8.59 5.56
CA ILE A 326 -31.86 -7.17 5.75
C ILE A 326 -32.78 -6.65 4.63
N GLY A 327 -32.48 -7.05 3.40
CA GLY A 327 -33.14 -6.56 2.19
C GLY A 327 -34.51 -7.18 1.89
N VAL A 328 -35.04 -8.06 2.73
CA VAL A 328 -36.25 -8.86 2.41
C VAL A 328 -37.47 -8.01 2.00
N ASN A 329 -37.56 -6.78 2.50
CA ASN A 329 -38.68 -5.86 2.23
C ASN A 329 -38.35 -4.78 1.19
N VAL A 330 -37.25 -4.91 0.46
CA VAL A 330 -36.90 -3.99 -0.64
C VAL A 330 -37.56 -4.47 -1.92
N GLU A 331 -38.37 -3.63 -2.58
CA GLU A 331 -39.02 -4.00 -3.85
C GLU A 331 -38.00 -4.02 -5.01
N ALA A 332 -37.06 -3.06 -5.04
CA ALA A 332 -36.02 -2.90 -6.08
C ALA A 332 -34.76 -3.76 -5.81
N GLN A 333 -34.93 -5.08 -5.75
CA GLN A 333 -33.87 -6.04 -5.42
C GLN A 333 -32.66 -6.00 -6.37
N GLU A 334 -32.84 -5.55 -7.61
CA GLU A 334 -31.80 -5.40 -8.62
C GLU A 334 -30.86 -4.22 -8.36
N ARG A 335 -31.27 -3.28 -7.51
CA ARG A 335 -30.53 -2.08 -7.06
C ARG A 335 -30.20 -2.10 -5.58
N TYR A 336 -30.31 -3.26 -4.96
CA TYR A 336 -29.99 -3.49 -3.56
C TYR A 336 -28.73 -4.36 -3.41
N GLY A 337 -27.92 -4.06 -2.39
CA GLY A 337 -26.74 -4.86 -2.06
C GLY A 337 -26.06 -4.42 -0.76
N GLY A 338 -24.83 -4.87 -0.54
CA GLY A 338 -24.01 -4.44 0.58
C GLY A 338 -22.79 -3.64 0.12
N LEU A 339 -22.37 -2.71 0.96
CA LEU A 339 -21.19 -1.87 0.76
C LEU A 339 -20.47 -1.71 2.10
N HIS A 340 -19.59 -2.67 2.39
CA HIS A 340 -18.97 -2.82 3.70
C HIS A 340 -17.61 -2.12 3.77
N PHE A 341 -17.54 -1.11 4.62
CA PHE A 341 -16.35 -0.30 4.91
C PHE A 341 -15.64 -0.80 6.17
N PHE A 342 -14.35 -0.48 6.27
CA PHE A 342 -13.52 -0.85 7.41
C PHE A 342 -13.12 0.36 8.25
N ASN A 343 -13.14 0.23 9.57
CA ASN A 343 -12.75 1.29 10.50
C ASN A 343 -11.21 1.39 10.64
N PRO A 344 -10.60 2.60 10.65
CA PRO A 344 -11.19 3.92 10.37
C PRO A 344 -11.43 4.16 8.87
N VAL A 345 -12.68 4.49 8.52
CA VAL A 345 -13.12 4.61 7.12
C VAL A 345 -12.25 5.57 6.29
N PRO A 346 -11.87 6.77 6.75
CA PRO A 346 -11.05 7.68 5.92
C PRO A 346 -9.65 7.14 5.59
N LEU A 347 -9.12 6.21 6.39
CA LEU A 347 -7.76 5.66 6.24
C LEU A 347 -7.76 4.30 5.55
N MET A 348 -8.76 3.47 5.81
CA MET A 348 -8.85 2.14 5.23
C MET A 348 -9.23 2.21 3.76
N ARG A 349 -8.42 1.57 2.91
CA ARG A 349 -8.60 1.63 1.45
C ARG A 349 -9.63 0.64 0.93
N LEU A 350 -9.89 -0.45 1.63
CA LEU A 350 -10.72 -1.54 1.14
C LEU A 350 -12.21 -1.24 1.38
N VAL A 351 -13.05 -1.63 0.43
CA VAL A 351 -14.51 -1.72 0.56
C VAL A 351 -14.95 -3.05 -0.07
N GLU A 352 -15.78 -3.82 0.62
CA GLU A 352 -16.40 -5.01 0.05
C GLU A 352 -17.76 -4.65 -0.56
N ILE A 353 -17.98 -5.00 -1.82
CA ILE A 353 -19.28 -4.91 -2.50
C ILE A 353 -19.91 -6.30 -2.41
N ILE A 354 -21.04 -6.38 -1.71
CA ILE A 354 -21.77 -7.63 -1.49
C ILE A 354 -22.91 -7.68 -2.49
N LYS A 355 -22.84 -8.66 -3.40
CA LYS A 355 -23.83 -8.88 -4.45
C LYS A 355 -24.80 -9.99 -4.01
N ASN A 356 -26.09 -9.68 -3.98
CA ASN A 356 -27.15 -10.67 -3.86
C ASN A 356 -27.41 -11.35 -5.21
N VAL A 357 -28.15 -12.46 -5.21
CA VAL A 357 -28.50 -13.19 -6.45
C VAL A 357 -29.18 -12.29 -7.47
N THR A 358 -30.00 -11.36 -7.01
CA THR A 358 -30.81 -10.43 -7.81
C THR A 358 -30.10 -9.14 -8.18
N THR A 359 -29.01 -8.75 -7.49
CA THR A 359 -28.33 -7.48 -7.74
C THR A 359 -27.81 -7.41 -9.18
N SER A 360 -28.21 -6.37 -9.91
CA SER A 360 -27.85 -6.19 -11.32
C SER A 360 -26.35 -5.91 -11.50
N GLN A 361 -25.81 -6.26 -12.66
CA GLN A 361 -24.43 -5.91 -12.99
C GLN A 361 -24.23 -4.39 -13.08
N GLN A 362 -25.25 -3.66 -13.55
CA GLN A 362 -25.24 -2.20 -13.59
C GLN A 362 -25.06 -1.58 -12.19
N THR A 363 -25.76 -2.10 -11.18
CA THR A 363 -25.59 -1.66 -9.79
C THR A 363 -24.19 -1.95 -9.26
N VAL A 364 -23.65 -3.15 -9.53
CA VAL A 364 -22.28 -3.50 -9.14
C VAL A 364 -21.26 -2.55 -9.77
N ASP A 365 -21.43 -2.21 -11.04
CA ASP A 365 -20.51 -1.31 -11.75
C ASP A 365 -20.62 0.13 -11.23
N ALA A 366 -21.83 0.61 -10.94
CA ALA A 366 -22.05 1.92 -10.30
C ALA A 366 -21.40 1.98 -8.89
N LEU A 367 -21.50 0.91 -8.10
CA LEU A 367 -20.85 0.83 -6.79
C LEU A 367 -19.32 0.78 -6.90
N LYS A 368 -18.76 0.06 -7.88
CA LYS A 368 -17.31 0.09 -8.15
C LYS A 368 -16.83 1.50 -8.51
N GLU A 369 -17.58 2.20 -9.36
CA GLU A 369 -17.28 3.59 -9.74
C GLU A 369 -17.35 4.52 -8.52
N PHE A 370 -18.40 4.40 -7.69
CA PHE A 370 -18.51 5.13 -6.43
C PHE A 370 -17.31 4.90 -5.49
N VAL A 371 -16.90 3.65 -5.29
CA VAL A 371 -15.75 3.30 -4.44
C VAL A 371 -14.45 3.88 -5.00
N ALA A 372 -14.26 3.83 -6.32
CA ALA A 372 -13.13 4.47 -6.97
C ALA A 372 -13.16 6.01 -6.85
N ASP A 373 -14.35 6.61 -6.88
CA ASP A 373 -14.54 8.06 -6.73
C ASP A 373 -14.13 8.56 -5.35
N ILE A 374 -14.34 7.78 -4.29
CA ILE A 374 -13.81 8.05 -2.94
C ILE A 374 -12.38 7.53 -2.72
N GLN A 375 -11.65 7.22 -3.80
CA GLN A 375 -10.24 6.79 -3.78
C GLN A 375 -9.99 5.51 -2.96
N LYS A 376 -10.95 4.59 -2.98
CA LYS A 376 -10.87 3.29 -2.33
C LYS A 376 -10.79 2.16 -3.37
N VAL A 377 -10.52 0.96 -2.90
CA VAL A 377 -10.41 -0.27 -3.68
C VAL A 377 -11.58 -1.15 -3.33
N SER A 378 -12.41 -1.47 -4.33
CA SER A 378 -13.53 -2.40 -4.17
C SER A 378 -13.10 -3.84 -4.43
N VAL A 379 -13.61 -4.78 -3.63
CA VAL A 379 -13.62 -6.21 -3.93
C VAL A 379 -15.07 -6.70 -4.00
N LEU A 380 -15.36 -7.67 -4.87
CA LEU A 380 -16.72 -8.21 -5.05
C LEU A 380 -16.85 -9.55 -4.34
N CYS A 381 -17.91 -9.72 -3.55
CA CYS A 381 -18.23 -10.99 -2.90
C CYS A 381 -19.73 -11.28 -2.92
N LYS A 382 -20.08 -12.53 -2.64
CA LYS A 382 -21.46 -12.96 -2.42
C LYS A 382 -21.88 -12.66 -0.99
N ASP A 383 -23.18 -12.66 -0.73
CA ASP A 383 -23.73 -12.61 0.61
C ASP A 383 -23.49 -13.94 1.35
N THR A 384 -22.28 -14.08 1.89
CA THR A 384 -21.87 -15.18 2.76
C THR A 384 -21.47 -14.62 4.12
N PRO A 385 -21.71 -15.33 5.24
CA PRO A 385 -21.42 -14.76 6.55
C PRO A 385 -19.94 -14.36 6.69
N GLY A 386 -19.70 -13.08 6.99
CA GLY A 386 -18.35 -12.51 7.10
C GLY A 386 -17.67 -12.11 5.80
N PHE A 387 -18.36 -12.22 4.66
CA PHE A 387 -17.89 -11.78 3.34
C PHE A 387 -16.53 -12.40 2.99
N ILE A 388 -15.49 -11.59 2.71
CA ILE A 388 -14.13 -12.08 2.48
C ILE A 388 -13.28 -11.89 3.74
N VAL A 389 -13.15 -10.64 4.19
CA VAL A 389 -12.17 -10.28 5.23
C VAL A 389 -12.52 -10.92 6.56
N ASN A 390 -13.73 -10.69 7.08
CA ASN A 390 -14.12 -11.25 8.39
C ASN A 390 -14.18 -12.77 8.34
N ARG A 391 -14.57 -13.35 7.20
CA ARG A 391 -14.62 -14.79 6.98
C ARG A 391 -13.26 -15.47 7.11
N LEU A 392 -12.18 -14.78 6.76
CA LEU A 392 -10.80 -15.28 6.92
C LEU A 392 -10.17 -14.85 8.25
N LEU A 393 -10.42 -13.60 8.66
CA LEU A 393 -9.77 -12.97 9.80
C LEU A 393 -10.26 -13.52 11.16
N ILE A 394 -11.56 -13.80 11.28
CA ILE A 394 -12.14 -14.30 12.53
C ILE A 394 -11.66 -15.72 12.85
N PRO A 395 -11.70 -16.70 11.93
CA PRO A 395 -11.11 -18.02 12.18
C PRO A 395 -9.61 -17.97 12.51
N TYR A 396 -8.86 -17.14 11.78
CA TYR A 396 -7.43 -16.92 12.07
C TYR A 396 -7.20 -16.45 13.51
N SER A 397 -7.98 -15.46 13.95
CA SER A 397 -7.91 -14.95 15.33
C SER A 397 -8.35 -16.02 16.34
N GLY A 398 -9.37 -16.81 16.00
CA GLY A 398 -9.84 -17.94 16.81
C GLY A 398 -8.77 -19.02 17.00
N GLU A 399 -8.02 -19.36 15.97
CA GLU A 399 -6.91 -20.33 16.08
C GLU A 399 -5.76 -19.79 16.94
N ALA A 400 -5.43 -18.50 16.83
CA ALA A 400 -4.46 -17.86 17.72
C ALA A 400 -4.91 -17.94 19.19
N VAL A 401 -6.19 -17.65 19.46
CA VAL A 401 -6.78 -17.78 20.80
C VAL A 401 -6.68 -19.21 21.33
N LYS A 402 -7.04 -20.23 20.53
CA LYS A 402 -6.95 -21.63 20.93
C LYS A 402 -5.51 -22.05 21.28
N MET A 403 -4.53 -21.55 20.54
CA MET A 403 -3.10 -21.82 20.80
C MET A 403 -2.68 -21.28 22.18
N VAL A 404 -3.06 -20.04 22.51
CA VAL A 404 -2.77 -19.46 23.83
C VAL A 404 -3.57 -20.15 24.93
N GLU A 405 -4.83 -20.53 24.68
CA GLU A 405 -5.64 -21.27 25.64
C GLU A 405 -5.07 -22.63 26.03
N ARG A 406 -4.41 -23.33 25.10
CA ARG A 406 -3.70 -24.59 25.37
C ARG A 406 -2.36 -24.39 26.10
N GLY A 407 -1.86 -23.15 26.15
CA GLY A 407 -0.56 -22.83 26.73
C GLY A 407 0.61 -23.11 25.79
N ASP A 408 0.36 -23.26 24.48
CA ASP A 408 1.41 -23.56 23.49
C ASP A 408 2.39 -22.38 23.31
N ALA A 409 1.91 -21.14 23.49
CA ALA A 409 2.68 -19.92 23.37
C ALA A 409 2.04 -18.75 24.16
N SER A 410 2.81 -17.70 24.44
CA SER A 410 2.32 -16.45 25.03
C SER A 410 1.62 -15.57 23.97
N PHE A 411 0.77 -14.63 24.40
CA PHE A 411 0.17 -13.64 23.49
C PHE A 411 1.22 -12.89 22.67
N GLN A 412 2.33 -12.50 23.32
CA GLN A 412 3.42 -11.72 22.73
C GLN A 412 4.20 -12.50 21.69
N ASP A 413 4.47 -13.78 21.96
CA ASP A 413 5.23 -14.62 21.03
C ASP A 413 4.40 -14.94 19.79
N VAL A 414 3.09 -15.19 19.95
CA VAL A 414 2.19 -15.35 18.79
C VAL A 414 2.15 -14.09 17.94
N ASP A 415 1.99 -12.91 18.55
CA ASP A 415 2.02 -11.63 17.82
C ASP A 415 3.35 -11.39 17.13
N THR A 416 4.46 -11.68 17.79
CA THR A 416 5.81 -11.51 17.23
C THR A 416 6.06 -12.46 16.07
N ALA A 417 5.66 -13.73 16.20
CA ALA A 417 5.77 -14.73 15.14
C ALA A 417 4.95 -14.34 13.91
N MET A 418 3.72 -13.85 14.10
CA MET A 418 2.88 -13.43 12.96
C MET A 418 3.40 -12.15 12.29
N LYS A 419 3.99 -11.23 13.05
CA LYS A 419 4.61 -10.02 12.49
C LYS A 419 5.89 -10.32 11.72
N LEU A 420 6.83 -11.03 12.34
CA LEU A 420 8.17 -11.27 11.76
C LEU A 420 8.19 -12.43 10.77
N GLY A 421 7.45 -13.51 11.06
CA GLY A 421 7.43 -14.72 10.24
C GLY A 421 6.47 -14.62 9.06
N ALA A 422 5.23 -14.17 9.30
CA ALA A 422 4.20 -14.07 8.25
C ALA A 422 4.03 -12.65 7.67
N GLY A 423 4.80 -11.68 8.16
CA GLY A 423 4.83 -10.32 7.60
C GLY A 423 3.59 -9.48 7.91
N TYR A 424 2.76 -9.87 8.88
CA TYR A 424 1.60 -9.06 9.26
C TYR A 424 2.05 -7.73 9.88
N PRO A 425 1.37 -6.61 9.58
CA PRO A 425 1.70 -5.32 10.18
C PRO A 425 1.37 -5.25 11.68
N MET A 426 0.56 -6.19 12.17
CA MET A 426 0.05 -6.25 13.54
C MET A 426 -0.25 -7.71 13.87
N GLY A 427 0.09 -8.14 15.09
CA GLY A 427 -0.24 -9.48 15.55
C GLY A 427 -1.75 -9.68 15.76
N PRO A 428 -2.24 -10.94 15.81
CA PRO A 428 -3.67 -11.21 16.03
C PRO A 428 -4.20 -10.63 17.34
N PHE A 429 -3.43 -10.64 18.43
CA PHE A 429 -3.88 -10.14 19.73
C PHE A 429 -3.82 -8.61 19.82
N GLU A 430 -2.78 -7.98 19.29
CA GLU A 430 -2.74 -6.53 19.07
C GLU A 430 -3.95 -6.05 18.26
N LEU A 431 -4.32 -6.78 17.20
CA LEU A 431 -5.47 -6.45 16.37
C LEU A 431 -6.80 -6.62 17.13
N MET A 432 -6.97 -7.71 17.88
CA MET A 432 -8.14 -7.92 18.72
C MET A 432 -8.30 -6.85 19.80
N ASP A 433 -7.21 -6.38 20.40
CA ASP A 433 -7.26 -5.29 21.36
C ASP A 433 -7.61 -3.94 20.71
N MET A 434 -7.23 -3.75 19.45
CA MET A 434 -7.61 -2.55 18.69
C MET A 434 -9.08 -2.55 18.27
N THR A 435 -9.62 -3.69 17.85
CA THR A 435 -11.02 -3.82 17.42
C THR A 435 -11.99 -3.91 18.61
N GLY A 436 -11.56 -4.54 19.69
CA GLY A 436 -12.32 -4.79 20.89
C GLY A 436 -12.74 -6.26 21.02
N LEU A 437 -12.38 -6.86 22.15
CA LEU A 437 -12.64 -8.29 22.43
C LEU A 437 -14.13 -8.63 22.54
N ASP A 438 -14.95 -7.70 23.02
CA ASP A 438 -16.41 -7.81 23.04
C ASP A 438 -17.03 -7.78 21.63
N THR A 439 -16.51 -6.94 20.74
CA THR A 439 -16.94 -6.90 19.33
C THR A 439 -16.64 -8.24 18.66
N GLY A 440 -15.42 -8.77 18.84
CA GLY A 440 -15.02 -10.08 18.32
C GLY A 440 -15.92 -11.19 18.87
N LYS A 441 -16.13 -11.22 20.19
CA LYS A 441 -17.03 -12.18 20.84
C LYS A 441 -18.45 -12.11 20.30
N PHE A 442 -19.02 -10.91 20.15
CA PHE A 442 -20.38 -10.73 19.64
C PHE A 442 -20.55 -11.36 18.26
N ILE A 443 -19.55 -11.18 17.37
CA ILE A 443 -19.60 -11.75 16.02
C ILE A 443 -19.45 -13.27 16.07
N THR A 444 -18.50 -13.80 16.85
CA THR A 444 -18.29 -15.25 17.00
C THR A 444 -19.53 -15.93 17.58
N ASP A 445 -20.15 -15.36 18.62
CA ASP A 445 -21.39 -15.88 19.22
C ASP A 445 -22.56 -15.84 18.22
N ALA A 446 -22.68 -14.76 17.44
CA ALA A 446 -23.71 -14.64 16.42
C ALA A 446 -23.54 -15.71 15.32
N TRP A 447 -22.31 -16.01 14.93
CA TRP A 447 -21.99 -17.04 13.95
C TRP A 447 -22.22 -18.45 14.50
N ALA A 448 -21.82 -18.72 15.74
CA ALA A 448 -22.08 -19.99 16.41
C ALA A 448 -23.60 -20.27 16.52
N LYS A 449 -24.40 -19.23 16.80
CA LYS A 449 -25.87 -19.34 16.87
C LYS A 449 -26.54 -19.60 15.51
N ARG A 450 -25.93 -19.17 14.39
CA ARG A 450 -26.48 -19.41 13.04
C ARG A 450 -26.53 -20.90 12.68
N LYS A 451 -25.73 -21.76 13.34
CA LYS A 451 -25.63 -23.22 13.05
C LYS A 451 -25.46 -23.53 11.56
N ASP A 452 -24.82 -22.63 10.83
CA ASP A 452 -24.56 -22.79 9.40
C ASP A 452 -23.37 -23.73 9.23
N SER A 453 -23.61 -24.90 8.67
CA SER A 453 -22.59 -25.93 8.42
C SER A 453 -21.50 -25.48 7.45
N SER A 454 -21.73 -24.39 6.71
CA SER A 454 -20.70 -23.81 5.86
C SER A 454 -19.63 -23.05 6.66
N LEU A 455 -19.93 -22.59 7.89
CA LEU A 455 -18.97 -21.87 8.73
C LEU A 455 -17.96 -22.84 9.35
N PRO A 456 -16.69 -22.43 9.55
CA PRO A 456 -15.77 -23.17 10.39
C PRO A 456 -16.40 -23.34 11.78
N GLU A 457 -16.11 -24.46 12.44
CA GLU A 457 -16.63 -24.71 13.78
C GLU A 457 -16.10 -23.62 14.74
N MET A 458 -16.97 -22.66 15.03
CA MET A 458 -16.70 -21.55 15.94
C MET A 458 -16.88 -22.05 17.36
N THR A 459 -15.80 -22.55 17.95
CA THR A 459 -15.81 -22.98 19.35
C THR A 459 -15.77 -21.76 20.27
N GLU A 460 -16.62 -21.74 21.29
CA GLU A 460 -16.54 -20.72 22.34
C GLU A 460 -15.18 -20.79 23.05
N SER A 461 -14.53 -19.64 23.24
CA SER A 461 -13.27 -19.51 23.96
C SER A 461 -13.52 -19.12 25.41
N LYS A 462 -12.99 -19.92 26.36
CA LYS A 462 -13.09 -19.64 27.80
C LYS A 462 -12.27 -18.40 28.17
N LEU A 463 -11.12 -18.22 27.53
CA LEU A 463 -10.21 -17.10 27.71
C LEU A 463 -10.86 -15.78 27.26
N VAL A 464 -11.43 -15.73 26.06
CA VAL A 464 -12.10 -14.51 25.57
C VAL A 464 -13.30 -14.17 26.46
N ASN A 465 -14.10 -15.18 26.84
CA ASN A 465 -15.23 -14.97 27.76
C ASN A 465 -14.76 -14.39 29.11
N LYS A 466 -13.68 -14.93 29.68
CA LYS A 466 -13.08 -14.42 30.91
C LYS A 466 -12.61 -12.98 30.77
N LEU A 467 -11.81 -12.67 29.74
CA LEU A 467 -11.28 -11.31 29.52
C LEU A 467 -12.39 -10.27 29.34
N VAL A 468 -13.44 -10.62 28.59
CA VAL A 468 -14.61 -9.74 28.42
C VAL A 468 -15.36 -9.55 29.73
N SER A 469 -15.56 -10.61 30.53
CA SER A 469 -16.23 -10.52 31.84
C SER A 469 -15.44 -9.67 32.86
N GLU A 470 -14.12 -9.62 32.74
CA GLU A 470 -13.23 -8.79 33.57
C GLU A 470 -13.16 -7.33 33.08
N GLY A 471 -13.90 -6.96 32.01
CA GLY A 471 -13.85 -5.62 31.42
C GLY A 471 -12.55 -5.32 30.67
N ARG A 472 -11.75 -6.35 30.34
CA ARG A 472 -10.52 -6.22 29.55
C ARG A 472 -10.87 -6.27 28.07
N LEU A 473 -11.37 -5.16 27.55
CA LEU A 473 -11.89 -5.03 26.18
C LEU A 473 -10.86 -4.51 25.16
N GLY A 474 -9.60 -4.38 25.54
CA GLY A 474 -8.54 -3.84 24.68
C GLY A 474 -8.30 -2.35 24.86
N ARG A 475 -8.02 -1.64 23.75
CA ARG A 475 -7.64 -0.22 23.74
C ARG A 475 -8.67 0.69 24.40
N LYS A 476 -9.96 0.39 24.22
CA LYS A 476 -11.06 1.21 24.75
C LYS A 476 -11.21 1.13 26.27
N SER A 477 -10.74 0.06 26.90
CA SER A 477 -10.71 -0.11 28.36
C SER A 477 -9.30 0.08 28.94
N GLY A 478 -8.30 0.40 28.10
CA GLY A 478 -6.89 0.52 28.49
C GLY A 478 -6.20 -0.79 28.86
N LYS A 479 -6.91 -1.93 28.83
CA LYS A 479 -6.42 -3.28 29.19
C LYS A 479 -7.10 -4.33 28.30
N GLY A 480 -6.32 -5.27 27.77
CA GLY A 480 -6.74 -6.33 26.85
C GLY A 480 -5.82 -7.55 26.90
N CYS A 481 -5.65 -8.26 25.78
CA CYS A 481 -4.71 -9.39 25.65
C CYS A 481 -3.26 -8.93 25.85
N VAL A 482 -2.84 -7.92 25.08
CA VAL A 482 -1.48 -7.35 25.05
C VAL A 482 -1.47 -5.86 25.42
N PHE A 483 -2.60 -5.17 25.24
CA PHE A 483 -2.81 -3.79 25.63
C PHE A 483 -2.89 -3.70 27.16
N GLY A 484 -1.98 -2.93 27.77
CA GLY A 484 -1.74 -2.92 29.23
C GLY A 484 -0.33 -3.40 29.61
N LEU A 485 0.26 -4.31 28.84
CA LEU A 485 1.70 -4.67 28.94
C LEU A 485 2.57 -3.73 28.08
N ILE A 486 2.07 -3.32 26.91
CA ILE A 486 2.78 -2.41 25.99
C ILE A 486 2.95 -0.99 26.56
N LEU A 487 2.02 -0.50 27.41
CA LEU A 487 2.15 0.81 28.05
C LEU A 487 3.30 0.88 29.05
N ILE A 488 3.75 -0.27 29.57
CA ILE A 488 4.94 -0.39 30.42
C ILE A 488 6.22 -0.37 29.56
N LEU A 489 6.19 -0.92 28.34
CA LEU A 489 7.35 -0.99 27.43
C LEU A 489 7.55 0.26 26.54
N VAL A 490 6.49 0.91 26.07
CA VAL A 490 6.58 2.12 25.21
C VAL A 490 7.03 3.35 26.01
N PHE A 491 6.65 3.45 27.30
CA PHE A 491 7.18 4.49 28.19
C PHE A 491 8.70 4.37 28.42
N ILE A 492 9.29 3.19 28.18
CA ILE A 492 10.73 2.94 28.29
C ILE A 492 11.47 3.28 26.98
N TYR A 493 10.77 3.27 25.82
CA TYR A 493 11.41 3.42 24.51
C TYR A 493 11.26 4.82 23.87
N GLU A 494 10.20 5.60 24.13
CA GLU A 494 9.96 6.88 23.43
C GLU A 494 10.68 8.12 24.00
N THR A 495 11.42 8.02 25.11
CA THR A 495 12.14 9.19 25.69
C THR A 495 13.61 9.33 25.29
N ASN A 496 14.18 8.45 24.45
CA ASN A 496 15.63 8.36 24.24
C ASN A 496 16.11 8.50 22.78
N CYS A 497 15.70 9.55 22.05
CA CYS A 497 16.46 9.95 20.85
C CYS A 497 16.29 11.43 20.50
N GLY A 498 17.19 12.28 21.03
CA GLY A 498 17.37 13.67 20.63
C GLY A 498 18.82 14.08 20.85
N SER A 499 19.51 14.43 19.77
CA SER A 499 20.91 14.85 19.71
C SER A 499 21.20 16.10 20.54
N ASN A 500 22.24 16.07 21.38
CA ASN A 500 23.30 17.10 21.48
C ASN A 500 24.31 16.75 22.59
N GLU A 501 25.59 16.96 22.29
CA GLU A 501 26.73 16.76 23.19
C GLU A 501 26.67 17.69 24.42
N THR A 502 26.88 17.17 25.63
CA THR A 502 27.48 17.93 26.73
C THR A 502 28.08 17.02 27.81
N THR A 503 29.31 17.31 28.22
CA THR A 503 30.12 16.63 29.23
C THR A 503 29.51 16.73 30.64
N ILE A 504 29.37 15.61 31.38
CA ILE A 504 28.88 15.59 32.77
C ILE A 504 30.05 15.76 33.76
N LYS A 505 30.02 16.83 34.58
CA LYS A 505 30.87 16.97 35.78
C LYS A 505 30.27 16.18 36.95
N GLY A 506 31.04 15.28 37.57
CA GLY A 506 30.68 14.64 38.84
C GLY A 506 31.14 13.20 39.08
N CYS A 507 31.69 12.50 38.09
CA CYS A 507 32.04 11.08 38.21
C CYS A 507 33.55 10.77 38.29
N GLU A 508 34.41 11.78 38.45
CA GLU A 508 35.86 11.55 38.56
C GLU A 508 36.31 11.58 40.02
N GLY A 509 36.88 10.46 40.51
CA GLY A 509 37.88 10.49 41.58
C GLY A 509 37.53 9.88 42.95
N LYS A 510 36.52 9.02 43.09
CA LYS A 510 36.37 8.26 44.36
C LYS A 510 37.40 7.12 44.43
N VAL A 511 38.21 7.16 45.48
CA VAL A 511 39.21 6.14 45.84
C VAL A 511 38.63 5.30 46.97
N CYS A 512 38.65 3.98 46.80
CA CYS A 512 38.22 3.06 47.85
C CYS A 512 39.17 3.10 49.05
N SER A 513 38.68 2.66 50.19
CA SER A 513 39.46 2.56 51.43
C SER A 513 40.67 1.61 51.33
N ASP A 514 40.73 0.78 50.29
CA ASP A 514 41.85 -0.10 49.91
C ASP A 514 42.78 0.49 48.82
N GLY A 515 42.59 1.76 48.42
CA GLY A 515 43.45 2.49 47.49
C GLY A 515 43.12 2.32 46.00
N LYS A 516 42.09 1.54 45.65
CA LYS A 516 41.66 1.33 44.25
C LYS A 516 40.83 2.50 43.71
N ARG A 517 40.98 2.84 42.42
CA ARG A 517 40.15 3.86 41.74
C ARG A 517 38.94 3.21 41.08
N CYS A 518 37.76 3.77 41.28
CA CYS A 518 36.55 3.23 40.69
C CYS A 518 36.06 4.10 39.52
N VAL A 519 35.47 3.43 38.53
CA VAL A 519 34.95 4.03 37.30
C VAL A 519 33.47 3.64 37.20
N CYS A 520 32.62 4.56 36.76
CA CYS A 520 31.20 4.29 36.57
C CYS A 520 31.01 3.46 35.30
N GLN A 521 30.51 2.23 35.46
CA GLN A 521 30.15 1.39 34.32
C GLN A 521 28.65 1.56 34.07
N ASN A 522 28.29 2.08 32.88
CA ASN A 522 26.97 2.59 32.50
C ASN A 522 26.50 3.87 33.22
N PRO A 523 27.05 5.05 32.88
CA PRO A 523 26.52 6.31 33.39
C PRO A 523 25.10 6.58 32.88
N CYS A 524 24.21 7.05 33.76
CA CYS A 524 22.88 7.55 33.38
C CYS A 524 22.98 8.69 32.35
N PRO A 525 22.02 8.83 31.42
CA PRO A 525 22.02 9.92 30.44
C PRO A 525 21.83 11.30 31.11
N PRO A 526 22.29 12.41 30.49
CA PRO A 526 22.49 13.72 31.14
C PRO A 526 21.24 14.57 31.41
N THR A 527 20.02 14.03 31.32
CA THR A 527 18.79 14.83 31.22
C THR A 527 17.97 14.87 32.51
N CYS A 528 18.55 15.39 33.60
CA CYS A 528 17.80 15.80 34.79
C CYS A 528 18.13 17.26 35.14
N ARG A 529 17.32 18.22 34.65
CA ARG A 529 17.30 19.61 35.15
C ARG A 529 15.87 20.13 35.28
N ASN A 530 15.29 19.96 36.47
CA ASN A 530 14.66 20.98 37.34
C ASN A 530 13.58 20.34 38.25
N PRO A 531 13.58 20.64 39.57
CA PRO A 531 12.55 20.16 40.47
C PRO A 531 11.37 21.14 40.52
N LYS A 532 10.14 20.65 40.33
CA LYS A 532 8.96 21.24 40.96
C LYS A 532 8.27 20.15 41.79
N PRO A 533 7.83 20.47 43.02
CA PRO A 533 7.32 19.46 43.95
C PRO A 533 5.88 19.10 43.59
N ASN A 534 5.59 17.82 43.43
CA ASN A 534 4.24 17.32 43.69
C ASN A 534 4.31 15.88 44.24
N PRO A 535 3.44 15.50 45.19
CA PRO A 535 3.69 14.40 46.11
C PRO A 535 3.03 13.11 45.63
N CYS A 536 3.79 12.22 45.00
CA CYS A 536 3.50 10.78 44.95
C CYS A 536 4.81 10.05 44.61
N ASN A 537 5.33 9.31 45.60
CA ASN A 537 6.62 8.62 45.58
C ASN A 537 6.72 7.53 44.49
N THR A 538 7.77 7.57 43.67
CA THR A 538 8.79 6.50 43.51
C THR A 538 9.86 6.94 42.50
N PHE A 539 11.09 7.19 42.97
CA PHE A 539 12.26 7.35 42.11
C PHE A 539 12.73 5.97 41.65
N TRP A 540 12.75 5.70 40.34
CA TRP A 540 13.42 4.53 39.77
C TRP A 540 14.79 4.97 39.24
N CYS A 541 15.85 4.70 40.01
CA CYS A 541 17.17 4.57 39.41
C CYS A 541 17.17 3.30 38.54
N ASN A 542 17.83 3.38 37.39
CA ASN A 542 18.10 2.21 36.54
C ASN A 542 18.71 1.09 37.42
N PRO A 543 18.15 -0.13 37.44
CA PRO A 543 18.66 -1.22 38.28
C PRO A 543 20.09 -1.69 37.90
N ASN A 544 20.70 -1.13 36.85
CA ASN A 544 22.01 -1.52 36.31
C ASN A 544 23.13 -0.46 36.45
N CYS A 545 23.01 0.56 37.31
CA CYS A 545 24.10 1.49 37.59
C CYS A 545 24.87 1.09 38.85
N TYR A 546 26.14 0.70 38.70
CA TYR A 546 27.02 0.37 39.83
C TYR A 546 28.46 0.87 39.58
N LEU A 547 29.17 1.19 40.67
CA LEU A 547 30.58 1.61 40.62
C LEU A 547 31.47 0.36 40.63
N VAL A 548 32.35 0.25 39.63
CA VAL A 548 33.24 -0.90 39.48
C VAL A 548 34.67 -0.45 39.74
N CYS A 549 35.39 -1.27 40.51
CA CYS A 549 36.78 -1.03 40.85
C CYS A 549 37.62 -2.10 40.11
N ASP A 550 38.54 -1.65 39.26
CA ASP A 550 39.39 -2.47 38.37
C ASP A 550 38.67 -3.52 37.49
N GLY A 551 37.38 -3.30 37.18
CA GLY A 551 36.63 -4.07 36.17
C GLY A 551 36.16 -5.46 36.58
N ARG A 552 36.36 -5.88 37.84
CA ARG A 552 35.95 -7.23 38.34
C ARG A 552 35.22 -7.23 39.69
N GLU A 553 35.19 -6.09 40.37
CA GLU A 553 34.60 -5.94 41.71
C GLU A 553 33.66 -4.73 41.77
N VAL A 554 32.56 -4.83 42.52
CA VAL A 554 31.57 -3.75 42.72
C VAL A 554 31.79 -3.10 44.08
N LEU A 555 31.65 -1.77 44.15
CA LEU A 555 31.72 -1.02 45.40
C LEU A 555 30.44 -1.20 46.22
N ASP A 556 30.57 -1.75 47.42
CA ASP A 556 29.49 -1.75 48.41
C ASP A 556 29.40 -0.36 49.07
N GLU A 557 28.37 0.41 48.72
CA GLU A 557 28.19 1.78 49.22
C GLU A 557 27.98 1.88 50.74
N LYS A 558 27.58 0.78 51.42
CA LYS A 558 27.39 0.78 52.88
C LYS A 558 28.71 0.56 53.63
N THR A 559 29.64 -0.20 53.05
CA THR A 559 30.90 -0.58 53.72
C THR A 559 32.14 0.09 53.13
N GLY A 560 32.05 0.68 51.94
CA GLY A 560 33.16 1.35 51.26
C GLY A 560 34.28 0.42 50.79
N ARG A 561 33.99 -0.88 50.65
CA ARG A 561 34.92 -1.93 50.19
C ARG A 561 34.43 -2.57 48.89
N CYS A 562 35.38 -3.08 48.09
CA CYS A 562 35.11 -3.78 46.84
C CYS A 562 34.71 -5.25 47.10
N LYS A 563 33.68 -5.76 46.41
CA LYS A 563 33.25 -7.17 46.46
C LYS A 563 33.24 -7.81 45.07
N PRO A 564 33.46 -9.13 44.94
CA PRO A 564 33.39 -9.83 43.65
C PRO A 564 32.00 -9.73 43.02
N LEU A 565 31.94 -9.57 41.70
CA LEU A 565 30.69 -9.38 40.94
C LEU A 565 29.63 -10.50 41.14
N ASN A 566 30.06 -11.68 41.60
CA ASN A 566 29.24 -12.87 41.72
C ASN A 566 28.47 -12.97 43.05
N GLU A 567 28.70 -12.02 43.98
CA GLU A 567 28.08 -12.00 45.32
C GLU A 567 27.14 -10.79 45.53
N CYS A 568 26.89 -9.97 44.50
CA CYS A 568 26.18 -8.68 44.59
C CYS A 568 24.71 -8.73 44.15
#